data_AF-D8LXJ5-F1
#
_entry.id   AF-D8LXJ5-F1
#
_cell.length_a   1.000
_cell.length_b   1.000
_cell.length_c   1.000
_cell.angle_alpha   90.00
_cell.angle_beta   90.00
_cell.angle_gamma   90.00
#
_symmetry.space_group_name_H-M   'P 1'
#
loop_
_entity.id
_entity.type
_entity.pdbx_description
1 polymer ?
#
loop_
_entity_poly.entity_id
_entity_poly.type
_entity_poly.pdbx_seq_one_letter_code
_entity_poly.pdbx_strand_id
1 'polypeptide(L)'
;MESPEIIQEIPPLVLKSLGDRSYDKRKKAAFEIESIVHQMHEAGDNERIRKIIHKMSSEAQSSSSQYTRMGALMGLASCAIGVSSDISNYIVLLLPPILNCFDDEESRIRFYACESLYNIVKAARKEILIFINEIFSTLCELYADVDVEVKEISFIK
;
A
#
# COMPACT_ATOMS: atom_id res chain seq x y z
N MET A 1 -0.50 -33.64 -8.78
CA MET A 1 0.93 -33.30 -8.82
C MET A 1 1.01 -31.98 -9.56
N GLU A 2 0.81 -30.87 -8.85
CA GLU A 2 0.87 -29.53 -9.43
C GLU A 2 2.31 -29.02 -9.39
N SER A 3 2.75 -28.46 -10.52
CA SER A 3 4.13 -28.10 -10.82
C SER A 3 4.68 -26.98 -9.92
N PRO A 4 5.95 -27.06 -9.48
CA PRO A 4 6.54 -26.17 -8.47
C PRO A 4 7.10 -24.85 -9.05
N GLU A 5 6.39 -24.22 -9.99
CA GLU A 5 6.69 -22.86 -10.45
C GLU A 5 5.56 -21.94 -10.02
N ILE A 6 5.53 -21.63 -8.71
CA ILE A 6 4.88 -20.41 -8.23
C ILE A 6 5.72 -19.28 -8.83
N ILE A 7 5.31 -18.78 -10.00
CA ILE A 7 5.88 -17.57 -10.58
C ILE A 7 5.73 -16.50 -9.51
N GLN A 8 6.85 -16.12 -8.90
CA GLN A 8 6.86 -15.05 -7.93
C GLN A 8 6.50 -13.78 -8.68
N GLU A 9 5.31 -13.24 -8.42
CA GLU A 9 4.75 -12.10 -9.17
C GLU A 9 5.64 -10.86 -9.13
N ILE A 10 6.44 -10.75 -8.07
CA ILE A 10 7.45 -9.72 -7.87
C ILE A 10 8.82 -10.38 -7.75
N PRO A 11 9.87 -9.89 -8.45
CA PRO A 11 11.22 -10.42 -8.30
C PRO A 11 11.68 -10.42 -6.83
N PRO A 12 12.32 -11.49 -6.32
CA PRO A 12 12.69 -11.58 -4.90
C PRO A 12 13.63 -10.46 -4.41
N LEU A 13 14.46 -9.90 -5.30
CA LEU A 13 15.31 -8.75 -4.97
C LEU A 13 14.49 -7.47 -4.71
N VAL A 14 13.38 -7.29 -5.43
CA VAL A 14 12.47 -6.15 -5.23
C VAL A 14 11.79 -6.29 -3.88
N LEU A 15 11.27 -7.46 -3.54
CA LEU A 15 10.68 -7.72 -2.21
C LEU A 15 11.69 -7.50 -1.07
N LYS A 16 12.93 -7.96 -1.25
CA LYS A 16 14.00 -7.73 -0.27
C LYS A 16 14.31 -6.23 -0.12
N SER A 17 14.38 -5.50 -1.24
CA SER A 17 14.68 -4.07 -1.24
C SER A 17 13.52 -3.23 -0.68
N LEU A 18 12.28 -3.69 -0.87
CA LEU A 18 11.07 -3.09 -0.32
C LEU A 18 11.06 -3.15 1.22
N GLY A 19 11.59 -4.21 1.82
CA GLY A 19 11.76 -4.36 3.26
C GLY A 19 13.11 -3.89 3.81
N ASP A 20 13.93 -3.17 3.04
CA ASP A 20 15.25 -2.72 3.47
C ASP A 20 15.14 -1.55 4.48
N ARG A 21 16.16 -1.39 5.33
CA ARG A 21 16.22 -0.28 6.30
C ARG A 21 16.38 1.08 5.60
N SER A 22 17.02 1.12 4.44
CA SER A 22 17.19 2.32 3.63
C SER A 22 15.90 2.71 2.92
N TYR A 23 15.40 3.91 3.20
CA TYR A 23 14.25 4.49 2.52
C TYR A 23 14.42 4.53 1.00
N ASP A 24 15.59 4.93 0.49
CA ASP A 24 15.84 5.03 -0.95
C ASP A 24 15.71 3.69 -1.67
N LYS A 25 16.14 2.60 -1.02
CA LYS A 25 15.95 1.25 -1.57
C LYS A 25 14.48 0.85 -1.59
N ARG A 26 13.74 1.13 -0.52
CA ARG A 26 12.29 0.87 -0.47
C ARG A 26 11.56 1.64 -1.56
N LYS A 27 11.88 2.92 -1.72
CA LYS A 27 11.29 3.80 -2.74
C LYS A 27 11.56 3.30 -4.17
N LYS A 28 12.80 2.90 -4.46
CA LYS A 28 13.14 2.30 -5.78
C LYS A 28 12.37 1.00 -6.04
N ALA A 29 12.29 0.13 -5.04
CA ALA A 29 11.54 -1.12 -5.14
C ALA A 29 10.02 -0.88 -5.32
N ALA A 30 9.46 0.11 -4.64
CA ALA A 30 8.06 0.52 -4.79
C ALA A 30 7.76 0.99 -6.21
N PHE A 31 8.64 1.81 -6.82
CA PHE A 31 8.50 2.20 -8.23
C PHE A 31 8.58 1.01 -9.20
N GLU A 32 9.41 0.01 -8.89
CA GLU A 32 9.48 -1.20 -9.70
C GLU A 32 8.17 -2.02 -9.59
N ILE A 33 7.60 -2.14 -8.39
CA ILE A 33 6.27 -2.77 -8.19
C ILE A 33 5.19 -2.02 -8.96
N GLU A 34 5.19 -0.68 -8.93
CA GLU A 34 4.25 0.14 -9.72
C GLU A 34 4.36 -0.20 -11.22
N SER A 35 5.58 -0.26 -11.76
CA SER A 35 5.80 -0.59 -13.18
C SER A 35 5.36 -2.02 -13.52
N ILE A 36 5.62 -2.98 -12.64
CA ILE A 36 5.17 -4.38 -12.81
C ILE A 36 3.65 -4.45 -12.81
N VAL A 37 2.99 -3.82 -11.84
CA VAL A 37 1.53 -3.82 -11.73
C VAL A 37 0.89 -3.12 -12.93
N HIS A 38 1.49 -2.03 -13.40
CA HIS A 38 1.02 -1.34 -14.59
C HIS A 38 1.08 -2.23 -15.84
N GLN A 39 2.19 -2.94 -16.06
CA GLN A 39 2.33 -3.90 -17.18
C GLN A 39 1.33 -5.06 -17.07
N MET A 40 1.11 -5.60 -15.87
CA MET A 40 0.09 -6.62 -15.64
C MET A 40 -1.31 -6.10 -15.95
N HIS A 41 -1.59 -4.85 -15.61
CA HIS A 41 -2.87 -4.22 -15.86
C HIS A 41 -3.10 -4.03 -17.37
N GLU A 42 -2.10 -3.55 -18.11
CA GLU A 42 -2.16 -3.46 -19.58
C GLU A 42 -2.34 -4.83 -20.25
N ALA A 43 -1.79 -5.89 -19.65
CA ALA A 43 -1.97 -7.27 -20.10
C ALA A 43 -3.33 -7.90 -19.70
N GLY A 44 -4.12 -7.25 -18.82
CA GLY A 44 -5.36 -7.80 -18.29
C GLY A 44 -5.17 -8.89 -17.21
N ASP A 45 -3.99 -8.99 -16.62
CA ASP A 45 -3.59 -9.99 -15.62
C ASP A 45 -4.13 -9.67 -14.21
N ASN A 46 -5.44 -9.49 -14.08
CA ASN A 46 -6.10 -9.05 -12.83
C ASN A 46 -5.80 -9.97 -11.63
N GLU A 47 -5.72 -11.29 -11.85
CA GLU A 47 -5.45 -12.27 -10.79
C GLU A 47 -4.06 -12.11 -10.17
N ARG A 48 -3.05 -11.79 -11.00
CA ARG A 48 -1.67 -11.60 -10.53
C ARG A 48 -1.55 -10.32 -9.70
N ILE A 49 -2.24 -9.26 -10.12
CA ILE A 49 -2.35 -8.00 -9.35
C ILE A 49 -3.00 -8.27 -8.00
N ARG A 50 -4.13 -8.99 -7.94
CA ARG A 50 -4.79 -9.35 -6.68
C ARG A 50 -3.88 -10.12 -5.75
N LYS A 51 -3.09 -11.08 -6.27
CA LYS A 51 -2.08 -11.81 -5.47
C LYS A 51 -1.02 -10.89 -4.87
N ILE A 52 -0.53 -9.91 -5.64
CA ILE A 52 0.41 -8.90 -5.14
C ILE A 52 -0.23 -8.09 -4.00
N ILE A 53 -1.44 -7.58 -4.19
CA ILE A 53 -2.17 -6.80 -3.18
C ILE A 53 -2.36 -7.62 -1.90
N HIS A 54 -2.78 -8.89 -2.01
CA HIS A 54 -2.93 -9.77 -0.86
C HIS A 54 -1.61 -10.05 -0.14
N LYS A 55 -0.51 -10.23 -0.89
CA LYS A 55 0.82 -10.40 -0.29
C LYS A 55 1.23 -9.15 0.50
N MET A 56 1.08 -7.96 -0.08
CA MET A 56 1.38 -6.70 0.62
C MET A 56 0.47 -6.51 1.85
N SER A 57 -0.82 -6.77 1.71
CA SER A 57 -1.79 -6.73 2.81
C SER A 57 -1.37 -7.62 3.99
N SER A 58 -0.92 -8.85 3.71
CA SER A 58 -0.44 -9.76 4.74
C SER A 58 0.82 -9.23 5.42
N GLU A 59 1.81 -8.76 4.65
CA GLU A 59 3.07 -8.24 5.22
C GLU A 59 2.87 -6.99 6.07
N ALA A 60 1.94 -6.09 5.70
CA ALA A 60 1.62 -4.89 6.48
C ALA A 60 1.08 -5.24 7.88
N GLN A 61 0.29 -6.31 7.99
CA GLN A 61 -0.42 -6.68 9.22
C GLN A 61 0.38 -7.67 10.09
N SER A 62 1.02 -8.68 9.50
CA SER A 62 1.55 -9.82 10.26
C SER A 62 3.07 -9.90 10.36
N SER A 63 3.81 -9.03 9.66
CA SER A 63 5.28 -9.10 9.67
C SER A 63 5.85 -8.57 10.98
N SER A 64 6.80 -9.30 11.58
CA SER A 64 7.51 -8.83 12.79
C SER A 64 8.51 -7.72 12.51
N SER A 65 8.90 -7.54 11.24
CA SER A 65 9.84 -6.51 10.81
C SER A 65 9.07 -5.24 10.45
N GLN A 66 9.24 -4.18 11.26
CA GLN A 66 8.68 -2.86 10.94
C GLN A 66 9.05 -2.36 9.53
N TYR A 67 10.25 -2.68 9.03
CA TYR A 67 10.68 -2.30 7.69
C TYR A 67 9.92 -3.02 6.59
N THR A 68 9.59 -4.29 6.81
CA THR A 68 8.77 -5.06 5.90
C THR A 68 7.33 -4.54 5.88
N ARG A 69 6.78 -4.20 7.05
CA ARG A 69 5.45 -3.59 7.18
C ARG A 69 5.39 -2.23 6.46
N MET A 70 6.35 -1.34 6.72
CA MET A 70 6.48 -0.04 6.03
C MET A 70 6.59 -0.23 4.51
N GLY A 71 7.44 -1.16 4.07
CA GLY A 71 7.59 -1.51 2.66
C GLY A 71 6.29 -2.02 2.03
N ALA A 72 5.53 -2.83 2.76
CA ALA A 72 4.27 -3.37 2.28
C ALA A 72 3.19 -2.28 2.10
N LEU A 73 3.12 -1.31 3.02
CA LEU A 73 2.26 -0.13 2.88
C LEU A 73 2.62 0.68 1.62
N MET A 74 3.91 0.94 1.40
CA MET A 74 4.40 1.56 0.16
C MET A 74 4.01 0.73 -1.08
N GLY A 75 4.14 -0.60 -0.99
CA GLY A 75 3.76 -1.52 -2.07
C GLY A 75 2.27 -1.48 -2.41
N LEU A 76 1.37 -1.36 -1.42
CA LEU A 76 -0.07 -1.18 -1.64
C LEU A 76 -0.35 0.13 -2.40
N ALA A 77 0.29 1.23 -2.01
CA ALA A 77 0.17 2.49 -2.75
C ALA A 77 0.69 2.37 -4.19
N SER A 78 1.82 1.71 -4.40
CA SER A 78 2.36 1.44 -5.75
C SER A 78 1.42 0.59 -6.60
N CYS A 79 0.74 -0.40 -6.02
CA CYS A 79 -0.28 -1.17 -6.72
C CYS A 79 -1.42 -0.27 -7.19
N ALA A 80 -1.92 0.60 -6.31
CA ALA A 80 -3.00 1.54 -6.62
C ALA A 80 -2.63 2.49 -7.77
N ILE A 81 -1.40 3.00 -7.78
CA ILE A 81 -0.91 3.88 -8.85
C ILE A 81 -0.80 3.11 -10.18
N GLY A 82 -0.25 1.89 -10.15
CA GLY A 82 -0.10 1.04 -11.33
C GLY A 82 -1.43 0.71 -12.01
N VAL A 83 -2.52 0.55 -11.23
CA VAL A 83 -3.89 0.33 -11.74
C VAL A 83 -4.76 1.60 -11.74
N SER A 84 -4.18 2.79 -11.65
CA SER A 84 -4.94 4.03 -11.39
C SER A 84 -6.09 4.31 -12.39
N SER A 85 -6.01 3.84 -13.63
CA SER A 85 -7.09 3.96 -14.62
C SER A 85 -8.28 3.02 -14.39
N ASP A 86 -8.11 1.97 -13.59
CA ASP A 86 -9.13 0.96 -13.25
C ASP A 86 -9.18 0.65 -11.75
N ILE A 87 -8.75 1.61 -10.93
CA ILE A 87 -8.60 1.44 -9.49
C ILE A 87 -9.89 1.03 -8.78
N SER A 88 -11.05 1.35 -9.36
CA SER A 88 -12.36 0.93 -8.85
C SER A 88 -12.49 -0.58 -8.68
N ASN A 89 -11.79 -1.39 -9.48
CA ASN A 89 -11.79 -2.86 -9.40
C ASN A 89 -10.92 -3.42 -8.26
N TYR A 90 -10.09 -2.56 -7.65
CA TYR A 90 -9.06 -2.94 -6.69
C TYR A 90 -9.17 -2.22 -5.35
N ILE A 91 -9.85 -1.07 -5.30
CA ILE A 91 -9.88 -0.17 -4.14
C ILE A 91 -10.39 -0.86 -2.87
N VAL A 92 -11.36 -1.78 -3.00
CA VAL A 92 -11.90 -2.60 -1.90
C VAL A 92 -10.88 -3.58 -1.30
N LEU A 93 -9.83 -3.92 -2.03
CA LEU A 93 -8.72 -4.74 -1.54
C LEU A 93 -7.57 -3.88 -0.97
N LEU A 94 -7.44 -2.64 -1.47
CA LEU A 94 -6.33 -1.76 -1.15
C LEU A 94 -6.54 -0.97 0.15
N LEU A 95 -7.76 -0.47 0.39
CA LEU A 95 -8.03 0.41 1.53
C LEU A 95 -8.00 -0.31 2.89
N PRO A 96 -8.70 -1.45 3.10
CA PRO A 96 -8.77 -2.07 4.42
C PRO A 96 -7.40 -2.34 5.09
N PRO A 97 -6.38 -2.90 4.41
CA PRO A 97 -5.09 -3.13 5.06
C PRO A 97 -4.34 -1.85 5.44
N ILE A 98 -4.62 -0.72 4.77
CA ILE A 98 -4.02 0.58 5.13
C ILE A 98 -4.73 1.15 6.36
N LEU A 99 -6.06 1.16 6.36
CA LEU A 99 -6.85 1.72 7.45
C LEU A 99 -6.63 0.95 8.76
N ASN A 100 -6.47 -0.38 8.69
CA ASN A 100 -6.13 -1.20 9.85
C ASN A 100 -4.79 -0.82 10.52
N CYS A 101 -3.91 -0.08 9.82
CA CYS A 101 -2.63 0.38 10.37
C CYS A 101 -2.71 1.78 11.00
N PHE A 102 -3.88 2.42 11.06
CA PHE A 102 -4.03 3.77 11.62
C PHE A 102 -4.01 3.77 13.14
N ASP A 103 -4.36 2.66 13.79
CA ASP A 103 -4.26 2.48 15.24
C ASP A 103 -3.02 1.69 15.66
N ASP A 104 -2.02 1.57 14.78
CA ASP A 104 -0.82 0.79 15.09
C ASP A 104 -0.04 1.39 16.27
N GLU A 105 0.53 0.55 17.13
CA GLU A 105 1.31 1.02 18.29
C GLU A 105 2.55 1.83 17.86
N GLU A 106 3.16 1.50 16.72
CA GLU A 106 4.35 2.19 16.22
C GLU A 106 3.96 3.39 15.33
N SER A 107 4.35 4.59 15.74
CA SER A 107 3.99 5.82 15.02
C SER A 107 4.49 5.86 13.57
N ARG A 108 5.66 5.25 13.30
CA ARG A 108 6.15 5.12 11.93
C ARG A 108 5.23 4.31 11.03
N ILE A 109 4.57 3.29 11.56
CA ILE A 109 3.63 2.49 10.77
C ILE A 109 2.38 3.31 10.47
N ARG A 110 1.85 4.03 11.46
CA ARG A 110 0.73 4.97 11.26
C ARG A 110 1.09 6.03 10.20
N PHE A 111 2.29 6.61 10.26
CA PHE A 111 2.80 7.55 9.27
C PHE A 111 2.81 6.96 7.85
N TYR A 112 3.38 5.76 7.66
CA TYR A 112 3.40 5.10 6.34
C TYR A 112 2.01 4.72 5.86
N ALA A 113 1.09 4.40 6.76
CA ALA A 113 -0.30 4.13 6.42
C ALA A 113 -0.99 5.41 5.91
N CYS A 114 -0.77 6.55 6.59
CA CYS A 114 -1.26 7.85 6.16
C CYS A 114 -0.71 8.26 4.79
N GLU A 115 0.61 8.15 4.61
CA GLU A 115 1.28 8.47 3.33
C GLU A 115 0.75 7.59 2.20
N SER A 116 0.54 6.30 2.48
CA SER A 116 0.00 5.35 1.52
C SER A 116 -1.45 5.69 1.17
N LEU A 117 -2.29 5.99 2.16
CA LEU A 117 -3.67 6.42 1.93
C LEU A 117 -3.72 7.66 1.05
N TYR A 118 -2.94 8.70 1.37
CA TYR A 118 -2.88 9.91 0.55
C TYR A 118 -2.56 9.60 -0.92
N ASN A 119 -1.58 8.74 -1.18
CA ASN A 119 -1.20 8.34 -2.53
C ASN A 119 -2.33 7.57 -3.25
N ILE A 120 -3.04 6.68 -2.54
CA ILE A 120 -4.21 5.97 -3.08
C ILE A 120 -5.34 6.94 -3.39
N VAL A 121 -5.69 7.84 -2.47
CA VAL A 121 -6.73 8.85 -2.69
C VAL A 121 -6.40 9.71 -3.91
N LYS A 122 -5.14 10.13 -4.03
CA LYS A 122 -4.64 10.92 -5.17
C LYS A 122 -4.75 10.17 -6.50
N ALA A 123 -4.48 8.86 -6.51
CA ALA A 123 -4.64 8.01 -7.69
C ALA A 123 -6.12 7.76 -8.03
N ALA A 124 -6.95 7.54 -7.01
CA ALA A 124 -8.36 7.15 -7.11
C ALA A 124 -9.32 8.30 -7.43
N ARG A 125 -8.89 9.56 -7.45
CA ARG A 125 -9.67 10.74 -7.85
C ARG A 125 -11.15 10.71 -7.41
N LYS A 126 -12.10 10.35 -8.29
CA LYS A 126 -13.55 10.39 -8.01
C LYS A 126 -14.07 9.09 -7.41
N GLU A 127 -13.41 7.98 -7.70
CA GLU A 127 -13.73 6.63 -7.25
C GLU A 127 -13.59 6.51 -5.73
N ILE A 128 -12.74 7.35 -5.13
CA ILE A 128 -12.54 7.41 -3.68
C ILE A 128 -13.76 7.93 -2.90
N LEU A 129 -14.67 8.67 -3.55
CA LEU A 129 -15.80 9.31 -2.88
C LEU A 129 -16.75 8.30 -2.20
N ILE A 130 -16.78 7.05 -2.68
CA ILE A 130 -17.57 5.97 -2.08
C ILE A 130 -17.06 5.63 -0.67
N PHE A 131 -15.76 5.85 -0.42
CA PHE A 131 -15.07 5.55 0.84
C PHE A 131 -14.86 6.79 1.71
N ILE A 132 -15.41 7.95 1.33
CA ILE A 132 -15.10 9.22 2.01
C ILE A 132 -15.48 9.20 3.49
N ASN A 133 -16.58 8.53 3.86
CA ASN A 133 -17.01 8.46 5.26
C ASN A 133 -16.03 7.66 6.12
N GLU A 134 -15.54 6.54 5.59
CA GLU A 134 -14.56 5.70 6.26
C GLU A 134 -13.23 6.45 6.40
N ILE A 135 -12.72 7.00 5.30
CA ILE A 135 -11.49 7.80 5.26
C ILE A 135 -11.57 9.00 6.20
N PHE A 136 -12.70 9.73 6.18
CA PHE A 136 -12.88 10.91 7.02
C PHE A 136 -12.87 10.56 8.51
N SER A 137 -13.52 9.45 8.89
CA SER A 137 -13.55 8.98 10.28
C SER A 137 -12.13 8.69 10.78
N THR A 138 -11.34 7.95 10.00
CA THR A 138 -9.96 7.59 10.40
C THR A 138 -9.01 8.80 10.37
N LEU A 139 -9.20 9.77 9.47
CA LEU A 139 -8.44 11.03 9.49
C LEU A 139 -8.75 11.89 10.72
N CYS A 140 -10.01 11.90 11.20
CA CYS A 140 -10.37 12.59 12.44
C CYS A 140 -9.68 11.99 13.67
N GLU A 141 -9.53 10.67 13.71
CA GLU A 141 -8.80 9.96 14.77
C GLU A 141 -7.31 10.33 14.76
N LEU A 142 -6.69 10.34 13.58
CA LEU A 142 -5.28 10.75 13.40
C LEU A 142 -5.01 12.22 13.75
N TYR A 143 -5.99 13.11 13.62
CA TYR A 143 -5.84 14.51 14.02
C TYR A 143 -5.58 14.66 15.54
N ALA A 144 -6.04 13.68 16.31
CA ALA A 144 -5.81 13.56 17.74
C ALA A 144 -4.58 12.71 18.09
N ASP A 145 -3.77 12.29 17.10
CA ASP A 145 -2.57 11.51 17.34
C ASP A 145 -1.57 12.28 18.22
N VAL A 146 -0.90 11.52 19.10
CA VAL A 146 0.11 12.03 20.03
C VAL A 146 1.43 12.37 19.33
N ASP A 147 1.68 11.77 18.17
CA ASP A 147 2.86 12.01 17.34
C ASP A 147 2.61 13.16 16.35
N VAL A 148 3.48 14.18 16.42
CA VAL A 148 3.34 15.41 15.63
C VAL A 148 3.51 15.15 14.14
N GLU A 149 4.40 14.24 13.72
CA GLU A 149 4.64 13.96 12.31
C GLU A 149 3.44 13.22 11.69
N VAL A 150 2.84 12.29 12.44
CA VAL A 150 1.59 11.61 12.03
C VAL A 150 0.44 12.61 11.93
N LYS A 151 0.35 13.54 12.89
CA LYS A 151 -0.64 14.60 12.85
C LYS A 151 -0.45 15.53 11.64
N GLU A 152 0.79 15.94 11.35
CA GLU A 152 1.09 16.86 10.24
C GLU A 152 0.80 16.27 8.86
N ILE A 153 0.97 14.95 8.66
CA ILE A 153 0.66 14.30 7.38
C ILE A 153 -0.84 14.06 7.17
N SER A 154 -1.64 14.02 8.25
CA SER A 154 -3.10 13.91 8.16
C SER A 154 -3.76 15.15 7.51
N PHE A 155 -3.06 16.28 7.49
CA PHE A 155 -3.49 17.48 6.76
C PHE A 155 -3.27 17.26 5.27
N ILE A 156 -4.30 16.77 4.57
CA ILE A 156 -4.32 16.74 3.11
C ILE A 156 -4.16 18.19 2.61
N LYS A 157 -2.99 18.52 2.06
CA LYS A 157 -2.71 19.80 1.42
C LYS A 157 -3.08 19.80 -0.06
#